data_AF-A0A915Q342-F1
#
_entry.id   AF-A0A915Q342-F1
#
_cell.length_a   1.000
_cell.length_b   1.000
_cell.length_c   1.000
_cell.angle_alpha   90.00
_cell.angle_beta   90.00
_cell.angle_gamma   90.00
#
_symmetry.space_group_name_H-M   'P 1'
#
loop_
_entity.id
_entity.type
_entity.pdbx_description
1 polymer ?
#
loop_
_entity_poly.entity_id
_entity_poly.type
_entity_poly.pdbx_seq_one_letter_code
_entity_poly.pdbx_strand_id
1 'polypeptide(L)'
;MRMLCQPNIASVHTICRGYRIRFLRDFNKQNEPKLRKIPTKWWGRVQWWKEPIYMAPHVNVLQRGVDFTFQDGRPVYITSLEELQRKKEQIELGKRIVKLLAEVNEAEKMYKQKLETEREERQKSLAVAPSQKCTEDIS
;
A
#
# COMPACT_ATOMS: atom_id res chain seq x y z
N MET A 1 -62.51 -19.57 -19.24
CA MET A 1 -62.05 -20.11 -17.94
C MET A 1 -61.10 -19.11 -17.30
N ARG A 2 -61.01 -19.17 -15.97
CA ARG A 2 -60.58 -18.09 -15.06
C ARG A 2 -59.14 -17.59 -15.24
N MET A 3 -58.99 -16.31 -14.93
CA MET A 3 -57.78 -15.59 -14.53
C MET A 3 -56.89 -16.41 -13.60
N LEU A 4 -55.58 -16.38 -13.83
CA LEU A 4 -54.58 -16.26 -12.78
C LEU A 4 -53.52 -15.25 -13.25
N CYS A 5 -53.59 -14.04 -12.71
CA CYS A 5 -52.51 -13.06 -12.74
C CYS A 5 -51.30 -13.65 -12.01
N GLN A 6 -50.11 -13.57 -12.63
CA GLN A 6 -48.84 -13.74 -11.92
C GLN A 6 -48.11 -12.39 -11.87
N PRO A 7 -47.45 -12.07 -10.75
CA PRO A 7 -47.04 -10.71 -10.42
C PRO A 7 -45.77 -10.27 -11.16
N ASN A 8 -45.79 -9.01 -11.60
CA ASN A 8 -44.61 -8.23 -11.93
C ASN A 8 -43.59 -8.27 -10.79
N ILE A 9 -42.37 -8.72 -11.06
CA ILE A 9 -41.19 -8.33 -10.28
C ILE A 9 -40.12 -7.88 -11.26
N ALA A 10 -39.81 -6.59 -11.14
CA ALA A 10 -38.94 -5.82 -12.01
C ALA A 10 -37.56 -6.48 -12.20
N SER A 11 -37.02 -6.35 -13.41
CA SER A 11 -35.62 -6.61 -13.72
C SER A 11 -34.73 -5.73 -12.84
N VAL A 12 -34.15 -6.30 -11.78
CA VAL A 12 -33.11 -5.64 -11.01
C VAL A 12 -31.87 -5.62 -11.89
N HIS A 13 -31.72 -4.54 -12.66
CA HIS A 13 -30.45 -4.19 -13.28
C HIS A 13 -29.49 -3.85 -12.13
N THR A 14 -28.74 -4.84 -11.65
CA THR A 14 -27.58 -4.59 -10.82
C THR A 14 -26.57 -3.83 -11.67
N ILE A 15 -26.55 -2.50 -11.51
CA ILE A 15 -25.49 -1.65 -12.03
C ILE A 15 -24.24 -2.00 -11.20
N CYS A 16 -23.47 -2.98 -11.67
CA CYS A 16 -22.12 -3.24 -11.20
C CYS A 16 -21.25 -2.03 -11.58
N ARG A 17 -21.23 -0.99 -10.74
CA ARG A 17 -20.19 0.05 -10.81
C ARG A 17 -18.89 -0.58 -10.36
N GLY A 18 -18.16 -1.17 -11.30
CA GLY A 18 -16.80 -1.61 -11.10
C GLY A 18 -15.94 -0.42 -10.68
N TYR A 19 -15.55 -0.38 -9.41
CA TYR A 19 -14.48 0.50 -8.96
C TYR A 19 -13.18 -0.04 -9.54
N ARG A 20 -12.81 0.48 -10.72
CA ARG A 20 -11.51 0.25 -11.33
C ARG A 20 -10.47 0.94 -10.44
N ILE A 21 -9.87 0.19 -9.53
CA ILE A 21 -8.79 0.64 -8.64
C ILE A 21 -7.62 1.09 -9.53
N ARG A 22 -7.50 2.42 -9.74
CA ARG A 22 -6.37 3.06 -10.42
C ARG A 22 -5.33 3.51 -9.40
N PHE A 23 -4.88 2.62 -8.51
CA PHE A 23 -3.90 2.98 -7.48
C PHE A 23 -2.45 2.63 -7.84
N LEU A 24 -2.21 2.04 -9.01
CA LEU A 24 -0.88 1.55 -9.41
C LEU A 24 -0.44 2.11 -10.76
N ARG A 25 -0.42 3.44 -10.93
CA ARG A 25 0.14 4.01 -12.18
C ARG A 25 1.22 5.08 -12.08
N ASP A 26 1.52 5.61 -10.90
CA ASP A 26 2.29 6.86 -10.86
C ASP A 26 3.55 6.82 -9.97
N PHE A 27 4.22 5.67 -9.84
CA PHE A 27 5.52 5.62 -9.14
C PHE A 27 6.74 5.80 -10.05
N ASN A 28 6.56 5.97 -11.36
CA ASN A 28 7.70 5.96 -12.29
C ASN A 28 7.68 7.08 -13.33
N LYS A 29 7.49 8.34 -12.90
CA LYS A 29 7.78 9.51 -13.76
C LYS A 29 8.45 10.63 -12.97
N GLN A 30 9.60 11.08 -13.49
CA GLN A 30 10.46 12.18 -13.06
C GLN A 30 9.80 13.58 -13.17
N ASN A 31 8.52 13.71 -12.84
CA ASN A 31 7.86 15.00 -12.76
C ASN A 31 7.60 15.28 -11.29
N GLU A 32 8.26 16.30 -10.75
CA GLU A 32 7.94 16.84 -9.42
C GLU A 32 6.42 16.97 -9.25
N PRO A 33 5.88 16.71 -8.03
CA PRO A 33 4.46 16.83 -7.80
C PRO A 33 4.04 18.27 -8.09
N LYS A 34 3.42 18.51 -9.25
CA LYS A 34 2.82 19.80 -9.58
C LYS A 34 1.76 20.06 -8.51
N LEU A 35 2.09 20.89 -7.53
CA LEU A 35 1.13 21.40 -6.55
C LEU A 35 -0.01 22.05 -7.35
N ARG A 36 -1.23 21.58 -7.12
CA ARG A 36 -2.41 22.12 -7.81
C ARG A 36 -2.54 23.60 -7.41
N LYS A 37 -2.48 24.51 -8.38
CA LYS A 37 -2.74 25.94 -8.14
C LYS A 37 -4.22 26.12 -7.83
N ILE A 38 -4.52 26.59 -6.63
CA ILE A 38 -5.89 26.83 -6.14
C ILE A 38 -6.52 27.94 -7.02
N PRO A 39 -7.75 27.76 -7.56
CA PRO A 39 -8.43 28.83 -8.27
C PRO A 39 -8.77 29.97 -7.30
N THR A 40 -8.42 31.20 -7.66
CA THR A 40 -8.55 32.40 -6.80
C THR A 40 -9.95 33.00 -6.75
N LYS A 41 -10.92 32.47 -7.50
CA LYS A 41 -12.27 33.06 -7.60
C LYS A 41 -13.34 32.02 -7.30
N TRP A 42 -13.80 32.03 -6.05
CA TRP A 42 -14.90 31.19 -5.57
C TRP A 42 -16.21 31.99 -5.60
N TRP A 43 -17.08 31.75 -6.58
CA TRP A 43 -18.45 32.27 -6.56
C TRP A 43 -19.36 31.24 -5.86
N GLY A 44 -19.71 31.47 -4.59
CA GLY A 44 -20.65 30.65 -3.80
C GLY A 44 -20.37 30.61 -2.29
N ARG A 45 -21.23 29.94 -1.51
CA ARG A 45 -20.97 29.64 -0.08
C ARG A 45 -19.74 28.73 0.00
N VAL A 46 -18.63 29.28 0.48
CA VAL A 46 -17.34 28.63 0.65
C VAL A 46 -17.48 27.36 1.49
N GLN A 47 -17.37 26.20 0.85
CA GLN A 47 -17.25 24.91 1.54
C GLN A 47 -15.77 24.53 1.56
N TRP A 48 -15.00 25.24 2.38
CA TRP A 48 -13.58 24.98 2.59
C TRP A 48 -13.31 23.57 3.13
N TRP A 49 -14.32 22.90 3.70
CA TRP A 49 -14.29 21.48 4.08
C TRP A 49 -14.54 20.49 2.91
N LYS A 50 -14.92 20.96 1.72
CA LYS A 50 -15.13 20.07 0.55
C LYS A 50 -13.84 19.70 -0.18
N GLU A 51 -12.75 20.42 0.04
CA GLU A 51 -11.45 20.04 -0.48
C GLU A 51 -10.69 19.27 0.60
N PRO A 52 -10.47 17.96 0.42
CA PRO A 52 -9.78 17.18 1.44
C PRO A 52 -8.29 17.53 1.44
N ILE A 53 -7.86 18.26 2.46
CA ILE A 53 -6.46 18.25 2.93
C ILE A 53 -6.24 16.85 3.52
N TYR A 54 -5.81 15.90 2.68
CA TYR A 54 -5.41 14.54 3.09
C TYR A 54 -6.21 13.97 4.28
N MET A 55 -7.49 13.62 4.07
CA MET A 55 -8.21 12.82 5.08
C MET A 55 -7.64 11.40 5.05
N ALA A 56 -6.74 11.09 5.99
CA ALA A 56 -6.24 9.74 6.23
C ALA A 56 -7.41 8.72 6.32
N PRO A 57 -7.22 7.44 5.94
CA PRO A 57 -8.35 6.58 5.62
C PRO A 57 -9.23 6.26 6.84
N HIS A 58 -10.51 6.64 6.69
CA HIS A 58 -11.69 5.77 6.70
C HIS A 58 -11.99 4.92 7.95
N VAL A 59 -11.72 5.42 9.16
CA VAL A 59 -12.40 4.91 10.36
C VAL A 59 -13.02 6.09 11.09
N ASN A 60 -14.35 6.13 11.13
CA ASN A 60 -15.06 7.16 11.87
C ASN A 60 -14.66 7.04 13.35
N VAL A 61 -14.28 8.16 13.98
CA VAL A 61 -13.88 8.19 15.39
C VAL A 61 -14.99 7.64 16.29
N LEU A 62 -16.25 7.82 15.89
CA LEU A 62 -17.41 7.28 16.60
C LEU A 62 -17.59 5.76 16.46
N GLN A 63 -16.88 5.13 15.52
CA GLN A 63 -16.84 3.67 15.38
C GLN A 63 -15.62 3.05 16.08
N ARG A 64 -14.89 3.85 16.86
CA ARG A 64 -13.68 3.43 17.55
C ARG A 64 -13.84 3.66 19.04
N GLY A 65 -13.70 2.59 19.81
CA GLY A 65 -13.81 2.62 21.25
C GLY A 65 -15.05 1.88 21.72
N VAL A 66 -15.25 1.95 23.03
CA VAL A 66 -16.26 1.16 23.71
C VAL A 66 -17.51 2.01 23.87
N ASP A 67 -18.64 1.53 23.37
CA ASP A 67 -19.90 2.29 23.42
C ASP A 67 -20.51 2.37 24.83
N PHE A 68 -20.24 1.38 25.69
CA PHE A 68 -20.78 1.30 27.04
C PHE A 68 -19.79 0.69 28.02
N THR A 69 -19.91 1.04 29.29
CA THR A 69 -19.06 0.50 30.36
C THR A 69 -19.93 0.01 31.52
N PHE A 70 -19.39 -0.91 32.32
CA PHE A 70 -20.07 -1.37 33.52
C PHE A 70 -20.03 -0.28 34.60
N GLN A 71 -21.12 -0.12 35.37
CA GLN A 71 -21.17 0.82 36.50
C GLN A 71 -20.10 0.50 37.57
N ASP A 72 -19.79 -0.79 37.73
CA ASP A 72 -18.72 -1.28 38.60
C ASP A 72 -17.31 -0.85 38.16
N GLY A 73 -17.16 -0.23 36.99
CA GLY A 73 -15.88 0.20 36.43
C GLY A 73 -15.05 -0.90 35.77
N ARG A 74 -15.64 -2.09 35.55
CA ARG A 74 -14.93 -3.17 34.84
C ARG A 74 -14.59 -2.76 33.42
N PRO A 75 -13.34 -3.00 32.95
CA PRO A 75 -12.94 -2.62 31.61
C PRO A 75 -13.67 -3.49 30.58
N VAL A 76 -14.27 -2.83 29.60
CA VAL A 76 -14.76 -3.48 28.38
C VAL A 76 -13.75 -3.15 27.30
N TYR A 77 -13.28 -4.16 26.57
CA TYR A 77 -12.18 -3.97 25.61
C TYR A 77 -12.66 -3.71 24.18
N ILE A 78 -13.82 -4.28 23.81
CA ILE A 78 -14.43 -4.22 22.49
C ILE A 78 -15.94 -4.40 22.66
N THR A 79 -16.76 -3.58 21.99
CA THR A 79 -18.22 -3.69 21.99
C THR A 79 -18.79 -4.28 20.71
N SER A 80 -18.08 -4.16 19.57
CA SER A 80 -18.57 -4.60 18.27
C SER A 80 -17.71 -5.70 17.63
N LEU A 81 -18.36 -6.60 16.89
CA LEU A 81 -17.67 -7.63 16.09
C LEU A 81 -16.82 -7.00 14.98
N GLU A 82 -17.27 -5.87 14.43
CA GLU A 82 -16.56 -5.17 13.37
C GLU A 82 -15.21 -4.61 13.86
N GLU A 83 -15.18 -4.03 15.07
CA GLU A 83 -13.91 -3.61 15.68
C GLU A 83 -12.96 -4.79 15.93
N LEU A 84 -13.50 -5.94 16.36
CA LEU A 84 -12.71 -7.14 16.56
C LEU A 84 -12.09 -7.63 15.25
N GLN A 85 -12.87 -7.67 14.18
CA GLN A 85 -12.39 -8.05 12.84
C GLN A 85 -11.33 -7.08 12.34
N ARG A 86 -11.56 -5.76 12.45
CA ARG A 86 -10.59 -4.73 12.06
C ARG A 86 -9.27 -4.88 12.82
N LYS A 87 -9.32 -5.08 14.14
CA LYS A 87 -8.12 -5.30 14.97
C LYS A 87 -7.38 -6.58 14.54
N LYS A 88 -8.11 -7.65 14.23
CA LYS A 88 -7.53 -8.90 13.72
C LYS A 88 -6.83 -8.67 12.37
N GLU A 89 -7.47 -7.99 11.44
CA GLU A 89 -6.90 -7.66 10.13
C GLU A 89 -5.62 -6.82 10.28
N GLN A 90 -5.62 -5.82 11.16
CA GLN A 90 -4.42 -5.01 11.43
C GLN A 90 -3.25 -5.85 11.94
N ILE A 91 -3.51 -6.80 12.84
CA ILE A 91 -2.48 -7.72 13.35
C ILE A 91 -1.94 -8.61 12.22
N GLU A 92 -2.83 -9.16 11.39
CA GLU A 92 -2.42 -10.01 10.26
C GLU A 92 -1.61 -9.24 9.22
N LEU A 93 -2.01 -8.00 8.91
CA LEU A 93 -1.25 -7.11 8.03
C LEU A 93 0.13 -6.80 8.62
N GLY A 94 0.20 -6.48 9.92
CA GLY A 94 1.47 -6.24 10.61
C GLY A 94 2.42 -7.44 10.50
N LYS A 95 1.91 -8.66 10.73
CA LYS A 95 2.69 -9.90 10.58
C LYS A 95 3.20 -10.08 9.15
N ARG A 96 2.38 -9.82 8.14
CA ARG A 96 2.77 -9.91 6.72
C ARG A 96 3.86 -8.92 6.38
N ILE A 97 3.74 -7.67 6.85
CA ILE A 97 4.75 -6.63 6.62
C ILE A 97 6.10 -7.05 7.20
N VAL A 98 6.12 -7.48 8.46
CA VAL A 98 7.37 -7.91 9.13
C VAL A 98 8.01 -9.09 8.38
N LYS A 99 7.21 -10.06 7.94
CA LYS A 99 7.69 -11.20 7.15
C LYS A 99 8.34 -10.75 5.84
N LEU A 100 7.65 -9.90 5.06
CA LEU A 100 8.18 -9.40 3.79
C LEU A 100 9.46 -8.59 3.96
N LEU A 101 9.54 -7.76 5.01
CA LEU A 101 10.76 -7.02 5.32
C LEU A 101 11.93 -7.94 5.68
N ALA A 102 11.67 -9.06 6.37
CA ALA A 102 12.70 -10.05 6.64
C ALA A 102 13.22 -10.71 5.35
N GLU A 103 12.31 -11.13 4.46
CA GLU A 103 12.65 -11.72 3.16
C GLU A 103 13.49 -10.76 2.29
N VAL A 104 13.12 -9.47 2.26
CA VAL A 104 13.89 -8.45 1.54
C VAL A 104 15.29 -8.28 2.13
N ASN A 105 15.40 -8.20 3.46
CA ASN A 105 16.70 -8.07 4.14
C ASN A 105 17.60 -9.28 3.87
N GLU A 106 17.04 -10.50 3.81
CA GLU A 106 17.78 -11.70 3.45
C GLU A 106 18.27 -11.65 2.00
N ALA A 107 17.39 -11.27 1.06
CA ALA A 107 17.76 -11.11 -0.35
C ALA A 107 18.87 -10.08 -0.55
N GLU A 108 18.83 -8.96 0.17
CA GLU A 108 19.89 -7.94 0.14
C GLU A 108 21.23 -8.46 0.65
N LYS A 109 21.23 -9.27 1.73
CA LYS A 109 22.45 -9.89 2.26
C LYS A 109 23.06 -10.85 1.25
N MET A 110 22.24 -11.71 0.65
CA MET A 110 22.67 -12.65 -0.39
C MET A 110 23.25 -11.92 -1.60
N TYR A 111 22.63 -10.81 -2.02
CA TYR A 111 23.14 -9.99 -3.11
C TYR A 111 24.51 -9.36 -2.81
N LYS A 112 24.70 -8.84 -1.59
CA LYS A 112 26.00 -8.28 -1.15
C LYS A 112 27.08 -9.35 -1.15
N GLN A 113 26.80 -10.53 -0.60
CA GLN A 113 27.72 -11.67 -0.62
C GLN A 113 28.12 -12.06 -2.05
N LYS A 114 27.14 -12.13 -2.97
CA LYS A 114 27.41 -12.42 -4.37
C LYS A 114 28.33 -11.39 -5.04
N LEU A 115 28.14 -10.10 -4.73
CA LEU A 115 29.02 -9.05 -5.24
C LEU A 115 30.46 -9.18 -4.71
N GLU A 116 30.62 -9.57 -3.45
CA GLU A 116 31.92 -9.81 -2.85
C GLU A 116 32.62 -11.00 -3.51
N THR A 117 31.93 -12.13 -3.68
CA THR A 117 32.49 -13.31 -4.36
C THR A 117 32.88 -13.01 -5.80
N GLU A 118 32.05 -12.28 -6.56
CA GLU A 118 32.38 -11.87 -7.93
C GLU A 118 33.63 -10.97 -7.99
N ARG A 119 33.82 -10.08 -7.00
CA ARG A 119 35.01 -9.23 -6.92
C ARG A 119 36.26 -10.05 -6.64
N GLU A 120 36.18 -10.99 -5.70
CA GLU A 120 37.29 -11.90 -5.40
C GLU A 120 37.65 -12.78 -6.60
N GLU A 121 36.66 -13.34 -7.30
CA GLU A 121 36.87 -14.14 -8.50
C GLU A 121 37.53 -13.33 -9.63
N ARG A 122 37.09 -12.08 -9.84
CA ARG A 122 37.75 -11.16 -10.79
C ARG A 122 39.18 -10.84 -10.39
N GLN A 123 39.46 -10.63 -9.11
CA GLN A 123 40.83 -10.40 -8.64
C GLN A 123 41.71 -11.64 -8.85
N LYS A 124 41.18 -12.83 -8.54
CA LYS A 124 41.87 -14.11 -8.78
C LYS A 124 42.14 -14.33 -10.27
N SER A 125 41.18 -14.04 -11.14
CA SER A 125 41.37 -14.21 -12.59
C SER A 125 42.38 -13.22 -13.16
N LEU A 126 42.38 -11.97 -12.69
CA LEU A 126 43.40 -10.97 -13.07
C LEU A 126 44.80 -11.36 -12.58
N ALA A 127 44.93 -11.93 -11.38
CA ALA A 127 46.22 -12.36 -10.84
C ALA A 127 46.83 -13.55 -11.60
N VAL A 128 45.99 -14.43 -12.16
CA VAL A 128 46.42 -15.60 -12.95
C VAL A 128 46.59 -15.25 -14.44
N ALA A 129 45.99 -14.15 -14.91
CA ALA A 129 46.07 -13.75 -16.30
C ALA A 129 47.52 -13.48 -16.73
N PRO A 130 47.94 -13.97 -17.91
CA PRO A 130 49.27 -13.68 -18.43
C PRO A 130 49.41 -12.18 -18.69
N SER A 131 50.59 -11.62 -18.41
CA SER A 131 50.87 -10.21 -18.72
C SER A 131 50.86 -9.99 -20.23
N GLN A 132 50.41 -8.80 -20.65
CA GLN A 132 50.49 -8.40 -22.05
C GLN A 132 51.97 -8.18 -22.42
N LYS A 133 52.50 -9.04 -23.28
CA LYS A 133 53.81 -8.83 -23.90
C LYS A 133 53.60 -7.80 -25.01
N CYS A 134 53.97 -6.52 -24.82
CA CYS A 134 54.29 -5.57 -25.91
C CYS A 134 54.51 -4.09 -25.52
N THR A 135 54.51 -3.67 -24.25
CA THR A 135 54.70 -2.24 -23.88
C THR A 135 55.86 -2.04 -22.91
N GLU A 136 57.03 -2.53 -23.26
CA GLU A 136 58.28 -2.07 -22.63
C GLU A 136 58.97 -1.16 -23.64
N ASP A 137 58.98 0.15 -23.37
CA ASP A 137 59.75 1.12 -24.15
C ASP A 137 61.23 0.87 -23.87
N ILE A 138 61.97 0.50 -24.92
CA ILE A 138 63.42 0.26 -24.85
C ILE A 138 64.11 1.62 -24.74
N SER A 139 64.59 1.96 -23.54
CA SER A 139 65.42 3.14 -23.24
C SER A 139 66.90 2.89 -23.50
#